data_AF-A0A3N1TYV6-F1
#
_entry.id   AF-A0A3N1TYV6-F1
#
_cell.length_a   1.000
_cell.length_b   1.000
_cell.length_c   1.000
_cell.angle_alpha   90.00
_cell.angle_beta   90.00
_cell.angle_gamma   90.00
#
_symmetry.space_group_name_H-M   'P 1'
#
loop_
_entity.id
_entity.type
_entity.pdbx_description
1 polymer ?
#
loop_
_entity_poly.entity_id
_entity_poly.type
_entity_poly.pdbx_seq_one_letter_code
_entity_poly.pdbx_strand_id
1 'polypeptide(L)'
;MIAIAAAVAQIIVILIHRRRTPSTASRPTSWSWMAACLGACAAGWLAIGRPAISWGDLCLTLMWGVLIGSEAARAAKELSGRAWAGWATACAGGAASATWLLESPLPFT
;
A
#
# COMPACT_ATOMS: atom_id res chain seq x y z
N MET A 1 -12.87 6.55 0.98
CA MET A 1 -13.29 5.21 0.49
C MET A 1 -12.16 4.46 -0.22
N ILE A 2 -11.37 5.10 -1.09
CA ILE A 2 -10.26 4.45 -1.81
C ILE A 2 -9.24 3.79 -0.86
N ALA A 3 -8.75 4.50 0.16
CA ALA A 3 -7.77 3.93 1.07
C ALA A 3 -8.28 2.70 1.84
N ILE A 4 -9.55 2.70 2.26
CA ILE A 4 -10.18 1.53 2.91
C ILE A 4 -10.23 0.35 1.94
N ALA A 5 -10.67 0.56 0.70
CA ALA A 5 -10.72 -0.50 -0.30
C ALA A 5 -9.32 -1.07 -0.59
N ALA A 6 -8.31 -0.20 -0.69
CA ALA A 6 -6.92 -0.61 -0.86
C ALA A 6 -6.40 -1.41 0.35
N ALA A 7 -6.69 -0.96 1.57
CA ALA A 7 -6.32 -1.66 2.80
C ALA A 7 -6.93 -3.08 2.83
N VAL A 8 -8.22 -3.21 2.52
CA VAL A 8 -8.90 -4.51 2.45
C VAL A 8 -8.26 -5.41 1.39
N ALA A 9 -7.99 -4.88 0.20
CA ALA A 9 -7.34 -5.64 -0.87
C ALA A 9 -5.92 -6.12 -0.47
N GLN A 10 -5.12 -5.26 0.16
CA GLN A 10 -3.79 -5.60 0.67
C GLN A 10 -3.87 -6.73 1.72
N ILE A 11 -4.79 -6.63 2.68
CA ILE A 11 -5.01 -7.69 3.69
C ILE A 11 -5.38 -9.01 3.01
N ILE A 12 -6.31 -9.00 2.06
CA ILE A 12 -6.75 -10.21 1.36
C ILE A 12 -5.57 -10.86 0.63
N VAL A 13 -4.75 -10.10 -0.08
CA VAL A 13 -3.57 -10.62 -0.78
C VAL A 13 -2.59 -11.25 0.21
N ILE A 14 -2.31 -10.59 1.34
CA ILE A 14 -1.43 -11.11 2.39
C ILE A 14 -1.98 -12.41 2.98
N LEU A 15 -3.28 -12.47 3.29
CA LEU A 15 -3.93 -13.67 3.83
C LEU A 15 -3.91 -14.83 2.84
N ILE A 16 -4.21 -14.58 1.56
CA ILE A 16 -4.14 -15.59 0.50
C ILE A 16 -2.72 -16.12 0.37
N HIS A 17 -1.73 -15.25 0.40
CA HIS A 17 -0.33 -15.65 0.35
C HIS A 17 0.01 -16.55 1.53
N ARG A 18 -0.21 -16.10 2.77
CA ARG A 18 0.04 -16.90 3.99
C ARG A 18 -0.65 -18.26 3.97
N ARG A 19 -1.89 -18.33 3.46
CA ARG A 19 -2.64 -19.58 3.31
C ARG A 19 -1.99 -20.53 2.30
N ARG A 20 -1.45 -20.02 1.20
CA ARG A 20 -0.82 -20.84 0.14
C ARG A 20 0.63 -21.18 0.44
N THR A 21 1.30 -20.43 1.30
CA THR A 21 2.73 -20.60 1.61
C THR A 21 3.01 -20.68 3.12
N PRO A 22 2.35 -21.58 3.87
CA PRO A 22 2.39 -21.60 5.34
C PRO A 22 3.79 -21.87 5.93
N SER A 23 4.66 -22.54 5.17
CA SER A 23 6.00 -22.96 5.60
C SER A 23 7.12 -22.00 5.18
N THR A 24 6.80 -20.89 4.53
CA THR A 24 7.83 -19.98 4.01
C THR A 24 8.35 -19.11 5.14
N ALA A 25 9.65 -19.24 5.45
CA ALA A 25 10.30 -18.42 6.46
C ALA A 25 10.10 -16.93 6.15
N SER A 26 9.81 -16.15 7.20
CA SER A 26 9.70 -14.70 7.10
C SER A 26 11.04 -14.15 6.61
N ARG A 27 11.09 -13.69 5.36
CA ARG A 27 12.24 -12.92 4.85
C ARG A 27 11.99 -11.44 5.13
N PRO A 28 13.04 -10.65 5.35
CA PRO A 28 12.90 -9.21 5.38
C PRO A 28 12.31 -8.70 4.06
N THR A 29 11.34 -7.80 4.14
CA THR A 29 10.80 -7.10 2.97
C THR A 29 11.90 -6.26 2.35
N SER A 30 12.11 -6.37 1.03
CA SER A 30 13.19 -5.61 0.38
C SER A 30 12.89 -4.11 0.42
N TRP A 31 13.91 -3.32 0.77
CA TRP A 31 13.85 -1.86 0.86
C TRP A 31 13.25 -1.19 -0.39
N SER A 32 13.47 -1.80 -1.56
CA SER A 32 12.94 -1.35 -2.84
C SER A 32 11.41 -1.20 -2.85
N TRP A 33 10.68 -2.11 -2.18
CA TRP A 33 9.23 -2.04 -2.08
C TRP A 33 8.78 -0.90 -1.18
N MET A 34 9.44 -0.74 -0.04
CA MET A 34 9.17 0.37 0.89
C MET A 34 9.41 1.72 0.22
N ALA A 35 10.51 1.86 -0.53
CA ALA A 35 10.82 3.07 -1.27
C ALA A 35 9.77 3.39 -2.35
N ALA A 36 9.32 2.39 -3.11
CA ALA A 36 8.27 2.61 -4.12
C ALA A 36 6.91 2.95 -3.47
N CYS A 37 6.54 2.26 -2.41
CA CYS A 37 5.36 2.59 -1.61
C CYS A 37 5.40 4.04 -1.10
N LEU A 38 6.51 4.46 -0.51
CA LEU A 38 6.68 5.81 0.01
C LEU A 38 6.66 6.86 -1.12
N GLY A 39 7.34 6.60 -2.23
CA GLY A 39 7.30 7.45 -3.42
C GLY A 39 5.89 7.60 -3.99
N ALA A 40 5.12 6.50 -4.02
CA ALA A 40 3.74 6.52 -4.47
C ALA A 40 2.80 7.22 -3.48
N CYS A 41 3.02 7.09 -2.16
CA CYS A 41 2.32 7.90 -1.16
C CYS A 41 2.57 9.39 -1.40
N ALA A 42 3.82 9.80 -1.62
CA ALA A 42 4.16 11.19 -1.89
C ALA A 42 3.52 11.68 -3.19
N ALA A 43 3.56 10.88 -4.26
CA ALA A 43 2.90 11.21 -5.52
C ALA A 43 1.37 11.32 -5.36
N GLY A 44 0.75 10.40 -4.60
CA GLY A 44 -0.67 10.45 -4.28
C GLY A 44 -1.03 11.70 -3.49
N TRP A 45 -0.23 12.09 -2.49
CA TRP A 45 -0.42 13.31 -1.70
C TRP A 45 -0.31 14.58 -2.56
N LEU A 46 0.62 14.62 -3.50
CA LEU A 46 0.72 15.72 -4.48
C LEU A 46 -0.53 15.76 -5.38
N ALA A 47 -1.00 14.60 -5.84
CA ALA A 47 -2.15 14.51 -6.74
C ALA A 47 -3.47 14.95 -6.10
N ILE A 48 -3.64 14.73 -4.79
CA ILE A 48 -4.84 15.13 -4.05
C ILE A 48 -4.78 16.58 -3.50
N GLY A 49 -3.80 17.38 -3.93
CA GLY A 49 -3.76 18.81 -3.61
C GLY A 49 -3.02 19.15 -2.32
N ARG A 50 -2.16 18.26 -1.80
CA ARG A 50 -1.30 18.49 -0.62
C ARG A 50 -2.09 18.89 0.64
N PRO A 51 -3.09 18.11 1.06
CA PRO A 51 -3.83 18.37 2.28
C PRO A 51 -2.88 18.47 3.49
N ALA A 52 -3.31 19.24 4.49
CA ALA A 52 -2.58 19.38 5.74
C ALA A 52 -2.38 18.01 6.40
N ILE A 53 -1.18 17.80 6.95
CA ILE A 53 -0.80 16.51 7.50
C ILE A 53 -1.00 16.53 9.01
N SER A 54 -2.00 15.79 9.50
CA SER A 54 -2.14 15.49 10.92
C SER A 54 -1.26 14.29 11.27
N TRP A 55 -0.78 14.20 12.52
CA TRP A 55 0.08 13.09 12.94
C TRP A 55 -0.67 11.73 12.90
N GLY A 56 -1.95 11.73 13.22
CA GLY A 56 -2.78 10.52 13.18
C GLY A 56 -2.90 9.97 11.76
N ASP A 57 -3.26 10.83 10.81
CA ASP A 57 -3.48 10.43 9.42
C ASP A 57 -2.16 10.09 8.71
N LEU A 58 -1.06 10.75 9.09
CA LEU A 58 0.28 10.42 8.59
C LEU A 58 0.72 9.03 9.05
N CYS A 59 0.55 8.72 10.34
CA CYS A 59 0.84 7.38 10.87
C CYS A 59 0.03 6.31 10.14
N LEU A 60 -1.27 6.56 9.92
CA LEU A 60 -2.14 5.65 9.19
C LEU A 60 -1.70 5.48 7.72
N THR A 61 -1.38 6.59 7.06
CA THR A 61 -0.91 6.64 5.67
C THR A 61 0.38 5.84 5.49
N LEU A 62 1.33 5.97 6.41
CA LEU A 62 2.60 5.25 6.35
C LEU A 62 2.43 3.77 6.71
N MET A 63 1.58 3.44 7.69
CA MET A 63 1.30 2.07 8.08
C MET A 63 0.69 1.28 6.92
N TRP A 64 -0.37 1.80 6.29
CA TRP A 64 -1.03 1.13 5.17
C TRP A 64 -0.26 1.27 3.86
N GLY A 65 0.26 2.46 3.59
CA GLY A 65 0.93 2.76 2.33
C GLY A 65 2.29 2.09 2.20
N VAL A 66 3.05 2.00 3.30
CA VAL A 66 4.45 1.53 3.28
C VAL A 66 4.62 0.17 3.94
N LEU A 67 4.25 0.02 5.21
CA LEU A 67 4.50 -1.23 5.93
C LEU A 67 3.66 -2.36 5.33
N ILE A 68 2.33 -2.21 5.36
CA ILE A 68 1.40 -3.21 4.84
C ILE A 68 1.48 -3.27 3.31
N GLY A 69 1.62 -2.12 2.64
CA GLY A 69 1.77 -2.06 1.19
C GLY A 69 2.97 -2.83 0.65
N SER A 70 4.13 -2.76 1.33
CA SER A 70 5.33 -3.48 0.91
C SER A 70 5.22 -4.99 1.15
N GLU A 71 4.56 -5.42 2.23
CA GLU A 71 4.22 -6.83 2.44
C GLU A 71 3.25 -7.35 1.36
N ALA A 72 2.21 -6.58 1.05
CA ALA A 72 1.24 -6.93 0.01
C ALA A 72 1.89 -6.99 -1.38
N ALA A 73 2.81 -6.07 -1.70
CA ALA A 73 3.57 -6.07 -2.95
C ALA A 73 4.44 -7.32 -3.09
N ARG A 74 5.11 -7.70 -2.00
CA ARG A 74 5.88 -8.95 -1.98
C ARG A 74 4.98 -10.17 -2.16
N ALA A 75 3.88 -10.25 -1.40
CA ALA A 75 2.91 -11.32 -1.52
C ALA A 75 2.33 -11.42 -2.95
N ALA A 76 2.03 -10.28 -3.58
CA ALA A 76 1.54 -10.23 -4.96
C ALA A 76 2.60 -10.74 -5.97
N LYS A 77 3.87 -10.38 -5.79
CA LYS A 77 4.98 -10.94 -6.60
C LYS A 77 5.10 -12.45 -6.41
N GLU A 78 5.11 -12.92 -5.16
CA GLU A 78 5.28 -14.35 -4.83
C GLU A 78 4.09 -15.18 -5.33
N LEU A 79 2.86 -14.67 -5.22
CA LEU A 79 1.65 -15.33 -5.74
C LEU A 79 1.57 -15.35 -7.28
N SER A 80 1.97 -14.27 -7.94
CA SER A 80 1.86 -14.15 -9.41
C SER A 80 3.07 -14.71 -10.16
N GLY A 81 4.21 -14.85 -9.49
CA GLY A 81 5.51 -15.14 -10.11
C GLY A 81 6.07 -13.97 -10.94
N ARG A 82 5.41 -12.81 -10.96
CA ARG A 82 5.76 -11.67 -11.84
C ARG A 82 6.17 -10.46 -11.03
N ALA A 83 7.35 -9.92 -11.32
CA ALA A 83 7.88 -8.74 -10.60
C ALA A 83 6.98 -7.50 -10.76
N TRP A 84 6.39 -7.29 -11.94
CA TRP A 84 5.53 -6.13 -12.19
C TRP A 84 4.27 -6.12 -11.30
N ALA A 85 3.74 -7.28 -10.91
CA ALA A 85 2.58 -7.36 -10.04
C ALA A 85 2.89 -6.75 -8.66
N GLY A 86 4.07 -7.04 -8.11
CA GLY A 86 4.52 -6.41 -6.88
C GLY A 86 4.66 -4.90 -7.02
N TRP A 87 5.22 -4.40 -8.13
CA TRP A 87 5.38 -2.96 -8.38
C TRP A 87 4.04 -2.26 -8.55
N ALA A 88 3.10 -2.87 -9.27
CA ALA A 88 1.75 -2.35 -9.39
C ALA A 88 1.07 -2.27 -8.01
N THR A 89 1.17 -3.31 -7.19
CA THR A 89 0.59 -3.31 -5.83
C THR A 89 1.24 -2.28 -4.91
N ALA A 90 2.58 -2.13 -4.94
CA ALA A 90 3.29 -1.13 -4.15
C ALA A 90 2.87 0.30 -4.54
N CYS A 91 2.86 0.60 -5.84
CA CYS A 91 2.50 1.91 -6.34
C CYS A 91 1.02 2.23 -6.09
N ALA A 92 0.10 1.31 -6.42
CA ALA A 92 -1.32 1.53 -6.22
C ALA A 92 -1.69 1.63 -4.74
N GLY A 93 -1.12 0.76 -3.89
CA GLY A 93 -1.35 0.76 -2.45
C GLY A 93 -0.81 2.02 -1.77
N GLY A 94 0.39 2.46 -2.14
CA GLY A 94 0.97 3.71 -1.65
C GLY A 94 0.15 4.93 -2.06
N ALA A 95 -0.15 5.07 -3.36
CA ALA A 95 -0.94 6.19 -3.87
C ALA A 95 -2.35 6.24 -3.25
N ALA A 96 -3.02 5.09 -3.15
CA ALA A 96 -4.34 4.99 -2.51
C ALA A 96 -4.31 5.39 -1.03
N SER A 97 -3.22 5.07 -0.32
CA SER A 97 -3.09 5.39 1.11
C SER A 97 -2.97 6.89 1.37
N ALA A 98 -2.49 7.68 0.40
CA ALA A 98 -2.49 9.14 0.55
C ALA A 98 -3.91 9.71 0.74
N THR A 99 -4.95 9.00 0.30
CA THR A 99 -6.35 9.42 0.49
C THR A 99 -6.84 9.31 1.94
N TRP A 100 -6.05 8.74 2.86
CA TRP A 100 -6.29 8.87 4.30
C TRP A 100 -6.09 10.31 4.80
N LEU A 101 -5.29 11.12 4.11
CA LEU A 101 -5.01 12.52 4.48
C LEU A 101 -6.14 13.47 4.06
N LEU A 102 -7.19 12.96 3.42
CA LEU A 102 -8.32 13.78 2.99
C LEU A 102 -9.36 13.88 4.11
N GLU A 103 -9.70 15.12 4.46
CA GLU A 103 -10.75 15.43 5.42
C GLU A 103 -12.16 15.15 4.86
N SER A 104 -12.31 15.25 3.54
CA SER A 104 -13.55 14.94 2.82
C SER A 104 -13.27 13.94 1.69
N PRO A 105 -14.17 12.98 1.43
CA PRO A 105 -13.99 12.06 0.31
C PRO A 105 -13.82 12.85 -0.99
N LEU A 106 -12.94 12.37 -1.88
CA LEU A 106 -12.80 12.95 -3.22
C LEU A 106 -14.18 13.02 -3.87
N PRO A 107 -14.51 14.14 -4.53
CA PRO A 107 -15.76 14.27 -5.26
C PRO A 107 -15.67 13.34 -6.48
N PHE A 108 -16.12 12.10 -6.32
CA PHE A 108 -16.39 11.24 -7.47
C PHE A 108 -17.75 11.66 -8.02
N THR A 109 -17.74 12.73 -8.82
CA THR A 109 -18.78 13.02 -9.81
C THR A 109 -18.38 12.42 -11.13
#